data_AF-A0A3M9ZLX7-F1
#
_entry.id   AF-A0A3M9ZLX7-F1
#
_cell.length_a   1.000
_cell.length_b   1.000
_cell.length_c   1.000
_cell.angle_alpha   90.00
_cell.angle_beta   90.00
_cell.angle_gamma   90.00
#
_symmetry.space_group_name_H-M   'P 1'
#
loop_
_entity.id
_entity.type
_entity.pdbx_description
1 polymer ?
#
loop_
_entity_poly.entity_id
_entity_poly.type
_entity_poly.pdbx_seq_one_letter_code
_entity_poly.pdbx_strand_id
1 'polypeptide(L)' 'MLKEPFGTLVRDADVTAARLRSEMPDGALVVAVGDATTERLARLGMRAGVEVVDGHERRAARDAPDGAPAT' A
#
# COMPACT_ATOMS: atom_id res chain seq x y z
N MET A 1 19.03 -1.21 15.65
CA MET A 1 18.95 -2.37 14.74
C MET A 1 17.47 -2.61 14.45
N LEU A 2 17.05 -2.62 13.19
CA LEU A 2 15.66 -2.95 12.84
C LEU A 2 15.42 -4.44 13.11
N LYS A 3 14.24 -4.77 13.63
CA LYS A 3 13.83 -6.15 13.84
C LYS A 3 13.75 -6.83 12.47
N GLU A 4 14.14 -8.10 12.42
CA GLU A 4 13.96 -8.88 11.19
C GLU A 4 12.48 -8.88 10.79
N PRO A 5 12.16 -8.60 9.53
CA PRO A 5 10.79 -8.61 9.07
C PRO A 5 10.22 -10.02 9.12
N PHE A 6 8.96 -10.14 9.50
CA PHE A 6 8.22 -11.38 9.28
C PHE A 6 7.85 -11.47 7.80
N GLY A 7 8.65 -12.22 7.05
CA GLY A 7 8.43 -12.49 5.62
C GLY A 7 9.26 -11.63 4.67
N THR A 8 8.86 -11.62 3.40
CA THR A 8 9.58 -10.92 2.33
C THR A 8 9.28 -9.42 2.35
N LEU A 9 10.32 -8.60 2.43
CA LEU A 9 10.20 -7.17 2.13
C LEU A 9 10.35 -6.95 0.62
N VAL A 10 9.33 -6.36 0.01
CA VAL A 10 9.35 -5.93 -1.39
C VAL A 10 9.63 -4.44 -1.44
N ARG A 11 10.65 -4.02 -2.21
CA ARG A 11 10.94 -2.60 -2.40
C ARG A 11 9.80 -1.94 -3.16
N ASP A 12 9.54 -0.67 -2.86
CA ASP A 12 8.41 0.08 -3.43
C ASP A 12 8.40 0.07 -4.97
N ALA A 13 9.57 0.27 -5.58
CA ALA A 13 9.75 0.25 -7.03
C ALA A 13 9.41 -1.10 -7.69
N ASP A 14 9.44 -2.18 -6.92
CA ASP A 14 9.17 -3.54 -7.39
C ASP A 14 7.70 -3.96 -7.13
N VAL A 15 6.88 -3.12 -6.50
CA VAL A 15 5.48 -3.42 -6.18
C VAL A 15 4.61 -3.35 -7.43
N THR A 16 4.39 -4.51 -8.04
CA THR A 16 3.49 -4.73 -9.16
C THR A 16 2.51 -5.86 -8.85
N ALA A 17 1.38 -5.92 -9.56
CA ALA A 17 0.39 -6.97 -9.36
C ALA A 17 0.96 -8.38 -9.63
N ALA A 18 1.88 -8.52 -10.60
CA ALA A 18 2.57 -9.77 -10.88
C ALA A 18 3.55 -10.15 -9.76
N ARG A 19 4.34 -9.19 -9.27
CA ARG A 19 5.28 -9.43 -8.17
C ARG A 19 4.55 -9.85 -6.90
N LEU A 20 3.47 -9.15 -6.53
CA LEU A 20 2.69 -9.49 -5.34
C LEU A 20 2.06 -10.88 -5.46
N ARG A 21 1.44 -11.22 -6.60
CA ARG A 21 0.89 -12.57 -6.81
C ARG A 21 1.96 -13.66 -6.75
N SER A 22 3.19 -13.40 -7.20
CA SER A 22 4.28 -14.39 -7.12
C SER A 22 4.73 -14.70 -5.69
N GLU A 23 4.47 -13.80 -4.74
CA GLU A 23 4.80 -13.98 -3.32
C GLU A 23 3.65 -14.59 -2.51
N MET A 24 2.49 -14.82 -3.15
CA MET A 24 1.29 -15.31 -2.49
C MET A 24 0.94 -16.73 -2.96
N PRO A 25 0.76 -17.69 -2.04
CA PRO A 25 0.23 -19.00 -2.41
C PRO A 25 -1.24 -18.89 -2.84
N ASP A 26 -1.69 -19.86 -3.64
CA ASP A 26 -3.09 -19.94 -4.05
C ASP A 26 -4.02 -20.01 -2.83
N GLY A 27 -5.07 -19.17 -2.84
CA GLY A 27 -6.02 -19.08 -1.75
C GLY A 27 -5.54 -18.30 -0.52
N ALA A 28 -4.41 -17.61 -0.58
CA ALA A 28 -3.94 -16.77 0.51
C ALA A 28 -4.95 -15.67 0.87
N LEU A 29 -5.17 -15.48 2.18
CA LEU A 29 -5.91 -14.32 2.68
C LEU A 29 -5.03 -13.08 2.61
N VAL A 30 -5.41 -12.10 1.79
CA VAL A 30 -4.76 -10.79 1.75
C VAL A 30 -5.36 -9.87 2.80
N VAL A 31 -4.50 -9.30 3.63
CA VAL A 31 -4.86 -8.25 4.60
C VAL A 31 -4.14 -6.97 4.20
N ALA A 32 -4.89 -5.93 3.87
CA ALA A 32 -4.36 -4.60 3.62
C ALA A 32 -4.49 -3.75 4.88
N VAL A 33 -3.41 -3.05 5.26
CA VAL A 33 -3.37 -2.19 6.44
C VAL A 33 -2.93 -0.79 6.04
N GLY A 34 -3.73 0.19 6.41
CA GLY A 34 -3.58 1.60 6.04
C GLY A 34 -4.22 1.94 4.69
N ASP A 35 -4.74 3.16 4.59
CA ASP A 35 -5.44 3.68 3.41
C ASP A 35 -4.56 3.65 2.16
N ALA A 36 -3.31 4.12 2.26
CA ALA A 36 -2.35 4.11 1.16
C ALA A 36 -2.13 2.72 0.55
N THR A 37 -1.99 1.72 1.41
CA THR A 37 -1.76 0.33 1.00
C THR A 37 -3.01 -0.24 0.32
N THR A 38 -4.17 0.02 0.92
CA THR A 38 -5.47 -0.47 0.44
C THR A 38 -5.80 0.13 -0.93
N GLU A 39 -5.65 1.45 -1.09
CA GLU A 39 -5.82 2.11 -2.38
C GLU A 39 -4.83 1.62 -3.43
N ARG A 40 -3.56 1.43 -3.06
CA ARG A 40 -2.53 0.95 -4.00
C ARG A 40 -2.87 -0.44 -4.52
N LEU A 41 -3.33 -1.36 -3.67
CA LEU A 41 -3.77 -2.68 -4.09
C LEU A 41 -4.95 -2.59 -5.06
N ALA A 42 -5.94 -1.74 -4.75
CA ALA A 42 -7.07 -1.50 -5.64
C ALA A 42 -6.62 -0.98 -7.02
N ARG A 43 -5.67 -0.02 -7.07
CA ARG A 43 -5.07 0.49 -8.33
C ARG A 43 -4.32 -0.59 -9.11
N LEU A 44 -3.79 -1.60 -8.43
CA LEU A 44 -3.16 -2.78 -9.04
C LEU A 44 -4.16 -3.87 -9.48
N GLY A 45 -5.47 -3.61 -9.34
CA GLY A 45 -6.52 -4.57 -9.68
C GLY A 45 -6.58 -5.75 -8.71
N MET A 46 -6.16 -5.55 -7.46
CA MET A 46 -6.21 -6.55 -6.39
C MET A 46 -7.14 -6.06 -5.29
N ARG A 47 -7.94 -6.97 -4.72
CA ARG A 47 -8.79 -6.67 -3.57
C ARG A 47 -8.34 -7.51 -2.38
N ALA A 48 -8.17 -6.85 -1.24
CA ALA A 48 -7.84 -7.57 -0.02
C ALA A 48 -9.10 -8.27 0.52
N GLY A 49 -8.91 -9.40 1.21
CA GLY A 49 -10.00 -10.07 1.92
C GLY A 49 -10.38 -9.32 3.20
N VAL A 50 -9.41 -8.63 3.81
CA VAL A 50 -9.60 -7.75 4.97
C VAL A 50 -8.86 -6.44 4.72
N GLU A 51 -9.53 -5.34 5.00
CA GLU A 51 -8.99 -3.98 4.87
C GLU A 51 -9.09 -3.29 6.23
N VAL A 52 -7.94 -2.87 6.76
CA VAL A 52 -7.83 -2.13 8.02
C VAL A 52 -7.44 -0.70 7.66
N VAL A 53 -8.44 0.17 7.57
CA VAL A 53 -8.30 1.59 7.19
C VAL A 53 -8.82 2.48 8.31
N ASP A 54 -8.22 3.66 8.49
CA ASP A 54 -8.66 4.63 9.49
C ASP A 54 -9.33 5.86 8.88
N GLY A 55 -9.32 6.00 7.55
CA GLY A 55 -9.92 7.13 6.82
C GLY A 55 -9.19 8.46 7.04
N HIS A 56 -8.04 8.43 7.72
CA HIS A 56 -7.23 9.59 8.07
C HIS A 56 -5.82 9.39 7.53
N GLU A 57 -5.64 9.56 6.22
CA GLU A 57 -4.29 9.53 5.64
C GLU A 57 -3.51 10.78 6.10
N ARG A 58 -2.74 10.64 7.18
CA ARG A 58 -1.78 11.67 7.61
C ARG A 58 -0.62 11.73 6.62
N ARG A 59 -0.78 12.51 5.57
CA ARG A 59 0.33 13.20 4.89
C ARG A 59 -0.10 14.64 4.65
N ALA A 60 0.75 15.57 5.09
CA ALA A 60 0.53 17.01 5.12
C ALA A 60 0.02 17.59 3.79
N ALA A 61 -0.52 18.81 3.85
CA ALA A 61 -0.93 19.62 2.70
C ALA A 61 0.04 19.44 1.53
N ARG A 62 -0.48 18.99 0.38
CA ARG A 62 0.27 18.99 -0.87
C ARG A 62 0.22 20.41 -1.44
N ASP A 63 1.34 20.89 -1.94
CA ASP A 63 1.33 22.10 -2.77
C ASP A 63 0.43 21.87 -3.98
N ALA A 64 -0.33 22.90 -4.35
CA ALA A 64 -1.13 22.88 -5.56
C ALA A 64 -0.22 22.57 -6.76
N PRO A 65 -0.71 21.89 -7.81
CA PRO A 65 0.10 21.48 -8.97
C PRO A 65 0.79 22.66 -9.70
N ASP A 66 0.44 23.91 -9.37
CA ASP A 66 1.05 25.13 -9.90
C ASP A 66 1.96 25.89 -8.89
N GLY A 67 2.33 25.26 -7.76
CA GLY A 67 3.30 25.83 -6.81
C GLY A 67 2.77 26.97 -5.93
N ALA A 68 1.46 27.18 -5.85
CA ALA A 68 0.86 28.12 -4.91
C ALA A 68 0.57 27.42 -3.56
N PRO A 69 0.95 28.02 -2.42
CA PRO A 69 0.62 27.45 -1.12
C PRO A 69 -0.90 27.49 -0.90
N ALA A 70 -1.46 26.35 -0.52
CA ALA A 70 -2.83 26.28 0.00
C ALA A 70 -2.86 26.98 1.38
N THR A 71 -3.69 28.01 1.51
CA THR A 71 -3.83 28.85 2.72
C THR A 71 -4.58 28.12 3.83
#